data_AF-A0A918S1M6-F1
#
_entry.id   AF-A0A918S1M6-F1
#
_cell.length_a   1.000
_cell.length_b   1.000
_cell.length_c   1.000
_cell.angle_alpha   90.00
_cell.angle_beta   90.00
_cell.angle_gamma   90.00
#
_symmetry.space_group_name_H-M   'P 1'
#
loop_
_entity.id
_entity.type
_entity.pdbx_description
1 polymer ?
#
loop_
_entity_poly.entity_id
_entity_poly.type
_entity_poly.pdbx_seq_one_letter_code
_entity_poly.pdbx_strand_id
1 'polypeptide(L)'
;MDRLALSRQVVATWETMGGPTESEGNLRMIGNEVEILRAFGREHPDRSAEADQLVSRYTALADKISARLHIEAHPAATPYRAPDQS
;
A
#
# COMPACT_ATOMS: atom_id res chain seq x y z
N MET A 1 -17.50 -14.81 7.37
CA MET A 1 -16.81 -13.50 7.40
C MET A 1 -17.08 -12.85 6.05
N ASP A 2 -17.64 -11.64 6.00
CA ASP A 2 -17.92 -10.98 4.72
C ASP A 2 -16.64 -10.36 4.13
N ARG A 3 -16.63 -10.11 2.81
CA ARG A 3 -15.46 -9.60 2.10
C ARG A 3 -14.89 -8.33 2.75
N LEU A 4 -15.75 -7.38 3.13
CA LEU A 4 -15.32 -6.11 3.71
C LEU A 4 -14.77 -6.27 5.13
N ALA A 5 -15.19 -7.28 5.89
CA ALA A 5 -14.58 -7.59 7.19
C ALA A 5 -13.15 -8.11 7.03
N LEU A 6 -12.92 -8.99 6.04
CA LEU A 6 -11.57 -9.51 5.75
C LEU A 6 -10.63 -8.37 5.33
N SER A 7 -11.06 -7.54 4.38
CA SER A 7 -10.27 -6.40 3.89
C SER A 7 -9.96 -5.39 5.01
N ARG A 8 -10.92 -5.14 5.91
CA ARG A 8 -10.69 -4.32 7.12
C ARG A 8 -9.60 -4.89 8.01
N GLN A 9 -9.65 -6.20 8.26
CA GLN A 9 -8.69 -6.85 9.15
C GLN A 9 -7.28 -6.78 8.58
N VAL A 10 -7.12 -6.97 7.27
CA VAL A 10 -5.82 -6.85 6.59
C VAL A 10 -5.27 -5.42 6.71
N VAL A 11 -6.07 -4.40 6.38
CA VAL A 11 -5.65 -3.00 6.51
C VAL A 11 -5.26 -2.67 7.95
N ALA A 12 -6.08 -3.04 8.93
CA ALA A 12 -5.81 -2.77 10.34
C ALA A 12 -4.53 -3.47 10.82
N THR A 13 -4.29 -4.71 10.37
CA THR A 13 -3.07 -5.46 10.71
C THR A 13 -1.84 -4.75 10.15
N TRP A 14 -1.87 -4.34 8.90
CA TRP A 14 -0.77 -3.60 8.28
C TRP A 14 -0.52 -2.24 8.92
N GLU A 15 -1.57 -1.47 9.22
CA GLU A 15 -1.40 -0.20 9.93
C GLU A 15 -0.78 -0.41 11.32
N THR A 16 -1.18 -1.46 12.03
CA THR A 16 -0.62 -1.82 13.35
C THR A 16 0.85 -2.20 13.27
N MET A 17 1.26 -2.87 12.19
CA MET A 17 2.68 -3.23 11.95
C MET A 17 3.52 -2.06 11.39
N GLY A 18 2.93 -0.87 11.20
CA GLY A 18 3.63 0.28 10.61
C GLY A 18 3.69 0.27 9.07
N GLY A 19 2.94 -0.63 8.44
CA GLY A 19 2.84 -0.84 7.00
C GLY A 19 3.09 -2.31 6.61
N PRO A 20 2.68 -2.71 5.41
CA PRO A 20 3.16 -3.95 4.80
C PRO A 20 4.66 -3.86 4.49
N THR A 21 5.34 -5.01 4.44
CA THR A 21 6.74 -5.10 3.95
C THR A 21 6.86 -4.53 2.54
N GLU A 22 7.93 -3.81 2.24
CA GLU A 22 8.19 -3.34 0.89
C GLU A 22 8.45 -4.51 -0.06
N SER A 23 7.48 -4.83 -0.91
CA SER A 23 7.61 -5.88 -1.92
C SER A 23 6.64 -5.64 -3.06
N GLU A 24 7.08 -5.90 -4.28
CA GLU A 24 6.21 -5.94 -5.47
C GLU A 24 5.03 -6.90 -5.27
N GLY A 25 5.23 -7.99 -4.52
CA GLY A 25 4.16 -8.93 -4.16
C GLY A 25 3.04 -8.26 -3.35
N ASN A 26 3.40 -7.41 -2.38
CA ASN A 26 2.42 -6.68 -1.58
C ASN A 26 1.71 -5.58 -2.39
N LEU A 27 2.43 -4.87 -3.26
CA LEU A 27 1.82 -3.91 -4.18
C LEU A 27 0.80 -4.59 -5.11
N ARG A 28 1.15 -5.74 -5.69
CA ARG A 28 0.24 -6.51 -6.54
C ARG A 28 -0.99 -6.99 -5.78
N MET A 29 -0.81 -7.47 -4.55
CA MET A 29 -1.94 -7.89 -3.70
C MET A 29 -2.87 -6.72 -3.39
N ILE A 30 -2.33 -5.54 -3.07
CA ILE A 30 -3.11 -4.32 -2.85
C ILE A 30 -3.91 -3.94 -4.11
N GLY A 31 -3.28 -3.96 -5.28
CA GLY A 31 -3.93 -3.68 -6.55
C GLY A 31 -5.14 -4.59 -6.79
N ASN A 32 -4.96 -5.91 -6.64
CA ASN A 32 -6.04 -6.88 -6.78
C ASN A 32 -7.18 -6.63 -5.79
N GLU A 33 -6.85 -6.30 -4.53
CA GLU A 33 -7.85 -6.04 -3.50
C GLU A 33 -8.68 -4.79 -3.81
N VAL A 34 -8.05 -3.72 -4.31
CA VAL A 34 -8.73 -2.51 -4.76
C VAL A 34 -9.72 -2.80 -5.88
N GLU A 35 -9.33 -3.61 -6.88
CA GLU A 35 -10.24 -3.97 -7.97
C GLU A 35 -11.46 -4.75 -7.47
N ILE A 36 -11.25 -5.69 -6.54
CA ILE A 36 -12.33 -6.47 -5.94
C ILE A 36 -13.27 -5.58 -5.13
N LEU A 37 -12.74 -4.65 -4.34
CA LEU A 37 -13.56 -3.71 -3.56
C LEU A 37 -14.38 -2.78 -4.46
N ARG A 38 -13.81 -2.31 -5.58
CA ARG A 38 -14.54 -1.51 -6.58
C ARG A 38 -15.63 -2.31 -7.30
N ALA A 39 -15.40 -3.59 -7.58
CA ALA A 39 -16.44 -4.47 -8.10
C ALA A 39 -17.56 -4.67 -7.06
N PHE A 40 -17.18 -5.00 -5.83
CA PHE A 40 -18.10 -5.17 -4.71
C PHE A 40 -18.99 -3.93 -4.47
N GLY A 41 -18.40 -2.72 -4.47
CA GLY A 41 -19.18 -1.48 -4.29
C GLY A 41 -20.18 -1.20 -5.42
N ARG A 42 -19.90 -1.68 -6.64
CA ARG A 42 -20.84 -1.60 -7.76
C ARG A 42 -21.96 -2.64 -7.65
N GLU A 43 -21.66 -3.83 -7.14
CA GLU A 43 -22.63 -4.91 -6.92
C GLU A 43 -23.50 -4.66 -5.67
N HIS A 44 -22.96 -3.97 -4.67
CA HIS A 44 -23.60 -3.66 -3.38
C HIS A 44 -23.60 -2.14 -3.13
N PRO A 45 -24.47 -1.38 -3.82
CA PRO A 45 -24.48 0.07 -3.74
C PRO A 45 -24.77 0.60 -2.32
N ASP A 46 -25.49 -0.15 -1.50
CA ASP A 46 -25.74 0.13 -0.07
C ASP A 46 -24.46 0.08 0.78
N ARG A 47 -23.41 -0.61 0.31
CA ARG A 47 -22.11 -0.73 0.97
C ARG A 47 -20.97 -0.07 0.17
N SER A 48 -21.30 0.65 -0.90
CA SER A 48 -20.33 1.32 -1.78
C SER A 48 -19.41 2.27 -1.01
N ALA A 49 -19.96 3.09 -0.11
CA ALA A 49 -19.18 4.02 0.72
C ALA A 49 -18.16 3.29 1.62
N GLU A 50 -18.51 2.12 2.15
CA GLU A 50 -17.59 1.31 2.97
C GLU A 50 -16.48 0.69 2.12
N ALA A 51 -16.81 0.22 0.91
CA ALA A 51 -15.83 -0.28 -0.05
C ALA A 51 -14.87 0.83 -0.51
N ASP A 52 -15.37 2.03 -0.79
CA ASP A 52 -14.57 3.19 -1.20
C ASP A 52 -13.60 3.65 -0.11
N GLN A 53 -14.04 3.62 1.15
CA GLN A 53 -13.15 3.89 2.29
C GLN A 53 -11.99 2.89 2.34
N LEU A 54 -12.27 1.60 2.12
CA LEU A 54 -11.23 0.58 2.09
C LEU A 54 -10.29 0.76 0.90
N VAL A 55 -10.82 1.04 -0.30
CA VAL A 55 -10.02 1.36 -1.48
C VAL A 55 -9.04 2.49 -1.18
N SER A 56 -9.53 3.59 -0.57
CA SER A 56 -8.68 4.73 -0.22
C SER A 56 -7.54 4.34 0.73
N ARG A 57 -7.82 3.52 1.75
CA ARG A 57 -6.80 3.03 2.69
C ARG A 57 -5.78 2.11 2.03
N TYR A 58 -6.24 1.20 1.18
CA TYR A 58 -5.35 0.34 0.40
C TYR A 58 -4.44 1.14 -0.52
N THR A 59 -4.98 2.14 -1.24
CA THR A 59 -4.17 3.04 -2.07
C THR A 59 -3.13 3.79 -1.25
N ALA A 60 -3.50 4.31 -0.07
CA ALA A 60 -2.54 4.99 0.81
C ALA A 60 -1.40 4.06 1.31
N LEU A 61 -1.68 2.76 1.50
CA LEU A 61 -0.65 1.78 1.81
C LEU A 61 0.26 1.50 0.60
N ALA A 62 -0.30 1.41 -0.61
CA ALA A 62 0.48 1.25 -1.84
C ALA A 62 1.40 2.45 -2.10
N ASP A 63 0.94 3.67 -1.85
CA ASP A 63 1.76 4.88 -1.99
C ASP A 63 2.94 4.87 -1.01
N LYS A 64 2.72 4.44 0.23
CA LYS A 64 3.79 4.28 1.24
C LYS A 64 4.84 3.26 0.81
N ILE A 65 4.42 2.09 0.32
CA ILE A 65 5.35 1.06 -0.18
C ILE A 65 6.14 1.60 -1.38
N SER A 66 5.44 2.20 -2.35
CA SER A 66 6.06 2.71 -3.57
C SER A 66 7.09 3.80 -3.26
N ALA A 67 6.78 4.72 -2.35
CA ALA A 67 7.72 5.75 -1.91
C ALA A 67 8.98 5.17 -1.27
N ARG A 68 8.83 4.13 -0.44
CA ARG A 68 9.98 3.49 0.22
C ARG A 68 10.82 2.63 -0.72
N LEU A 69 10.20 1.86 -1.61
CA LEU A 69 10.91 1.14 -2.67
C LEU A 69 11.71 2.09 -3.57
N HIS A 70 11.17 3.28 -3.87
CA HIS A 70 11.90 4.28 -4.65
C HIS A 70 13.09 4.87 -3.87
N ILE A 71 12.97 5.05 -2.55
CA ILE A 71 14.09 5.44 -1.67
C ILE A 71 15.16 4.34 -1.62
N GLU A 72 14.77 3.07 -1.56
CA GLU A 72 15.74 1.95 -1.55
C GLU A 72 16.39 1.69 -2.91
N ALA A 73 15.71 2.01 -4.01
CA ALA A 73 16.29 1.98 -5.36
C ALA A 73 17.22 3.18 -5.62
N HIS A 74 16.99 4.30 -4.91
CA HIS A 74 17.85 5.49 -4.91
C HIS A 74 18.29 5.84 -3.48
N PRO A 75 19.02 4.96 -2.77
CA PRO A 75 19.59 5.33 -1.49
C PRO A 75 20.56 6.47 -1.82
N ALA A 76 20.32 7.64 -1.21
CA ALA A 76 21.03 8.88 -1.50
C ALA A 76 22.47 8.58 -1.91
N ALA A 77 22.81 8.84 -3.17
CA ALA A 77 24.16 8.67 -3.67
C ALA A 77 25.08 9.39 -2.69
N THR A 78 25.85 8.63 -1.91
CA THR A 78 26.84 9.19 -0.99
C THR A 78 27.67 10.12 -1.85
N PRO A 79 27.70 11.45 -1.59
CA PRO A 79 28.54 12.31 -2.39
C PRO A 79 29.95 11.76 -2.25
N TYR A 80 30.54 11.36 -3.37
CA TYR A 80 31.93 10.94 -3.40
C TYR A 80 32.77 12.07 -2.81
N ARG A 81 33.26 11.87 -1.59
CA ARG A 81 34.23 12.78 -0.97
C ARG A 81 35.56 12.51 -1.67
N ALA A 82 35.90 13.36 -2.64
CA ALA A 82 37.23 13.34 -3.23
C ALA A 82 38.26 13.44 -2.09
N PRO A 83 39.32 12.60 -2.07
CA PRO A 83 40.36 12.72 -1.07
C PRO A 83 41.02 14.10 -1.20
N ASP A 84 41.10 14.80 -0.08
CA ASP A 84 41.82 16.05 0.08
C ASP A 84 43.28 15.81 -0.35
N GLN A 85 43.68 16.38 -1.49
CA GLN A 85 45.06 16.32 -1.96
C GLN A 85 45.83 17.43 -1.23
N SER A 86 46.50 17.05 -0.14
CA SER A 86 47.53 17.86 0.53
C SER A 86 48.83 17.91 -0.27
#